data_AF-A0A6I5RUK0-F1
#
_entry.id   AF-A0A6I5RUK0-F1
#
_cell.length_a   1.000
_cell.length_b   1.000
_cell.length_c   1.000
_cell.angle_alpha   90.00
_cell.angle_beta   90.00
_cell.angle_gamma   90.00
#
_symmetry.space_group_name_H-M   'P 1'
#
loop_
_entity.id
_entity.type
_entity.pdbx_description
1 polymer ?
#
loop_
_entity_poly.entity_id
_entity_poly.type
_entity_poly.pdbx_seq_one_letter_code
_entity_poly.pdbx_strand_id
1 'polypeptide(L)'
;VPEQVAAAALAEPMDLEVGKRRQRISIAGALDEFGTKKSAEIISQIRVGSALGETNDQIAKRLTPLDIKQKDQAAALVNTMTNHIASTARVEVLKQNDDILKGMRRIATLDGRTTLFCISIDQTIIPLDGVRPPYHWRCRTTLIPVLKDEYARDIPGSTRPSVGPDGVEQVSSKTSYGEWLARQPASFQSDVLG
;
A
#
# COMPACT_ATOMS: atom_id res chain seq x y z
N VAL A 1 11.67 -19.54 1.07
CA VAL A 1 10.68 -18.50 0.69
C VAL A 1 10.44 -17.46 1.81
N PRO A 2 10.09 -17.82 3.07
CA PRO A 2 9.81 -16.81 4.10
C PRO A 2 11.02 -15.93 4.47
N GLU A 3 12.21 -16.54 4.55
CA GLU A 3 13.45 -15.84 4.93
C GLU A 3 13.92 -14.86 3.83
N GLN A 4 13.81 -15.24 2.56
CA GLN A 4 14.12 -14.37 1.42
C GLN A 4 13.20 -13.14 1.36
N VAL A 5 11.90 -13.34 1.61
CA VAL A 5 10.91 -12.24 1.67
C VAL A 5 11.20 -11.28 2.82
N ALA A 6 11.51 -11.81 4.00
CA ALA A 6 11.87 -11.00 5.16
C ALA A 6 13.16 -10.20 4.93
N ALA A 7 14.17 -10.80 4.29
CA ALA A 7 15.41 -10.12 3.93
C ALA A 7 15.18 -9.01 2.90
N ALA A 8 14.41 -9.29 1.84
CA ALA A 8 14.08 -8.33 0.79
C ALA A 8 13.34 -7.11 1.34
N ALA A 9 12.35 -7.31 2.22
CA ALA A 9 11.59 -6.22 2.82
C ALA A 9 12.47 -5.24 3.64
N LEU A 10 13.63 -5.69 4.12
CA LEU A 10 14.55 -4.87 4.92
C LEU A 10 15.64 -4.22 4.10
N ALA A 11 16.17 -4.97 3.13
CA ALA A 11 17.25 -4.52 2.28
C ALA A 11 16.76 -3.51 1.24
N GLU A 12 15.54 -3.70 0.72
CA GLU A 12 15.02 -2.85 -0.34
C GLU A 12 14.41 -1.56 0.22
N PRO A 13 14.90 -0.38 -0.23
CA PRO A 13 14.31 0.89 0.16
C PRO A 13 12.89 1.07 -0.41
N MET A 14 12.06 1.82 0.31
CA MET A 14 10.85 2.41 -0.22
C MET A 14 11.19 3.58 -1.14
N ASP A 15 10.40 3.79 -2.20
CA ASP A 15 10.48 4.96 -3.08
C ASP A 15 9.21 5.81 -2.90
N LEU A 16 9.31 6.81 -2.04
CA LEU A 16 8.19 7.63 -1.59
C LEU A 16 8.17 8.97 -2.33
N GLU A 17 7.00 9.37 -2.81
CA GLU A 17 6.70 10.74 -3.21
C GLU A 17 6.35 11.56 -1.96
N VAL A 18 7.18 12.57 -1.68
CA VAL A 18 7.03 13.48 -0.55
C VAL A 18 6.98 14.92 -1.07
N GLY A 19 5.77 15.45 -1.18
CA GLY A 19 5.52 16.71 -1.87
C GLY A 19 5.87 16.60 -3.35
N LYS A 20 6.79 17.43 -3.84
CA LYS A 20 7.28 17.39 -5.24
C LYS A 20 8.56 16.58 -5.43
N ARG A 21 9.05 15.90 -4.39
CA ARG A 21 10.33 15.16 -4.40
C ARG A 21 10.09 13.67 -4.25
N ARG A 22 10.96 12.86 -4.87
CA ARG A 22 11.08 11.44 -4.56
C ARG A 22 12.13 11.23 -3.50
N GLN A 23 11.83 10.34 -2.57
CA GLN A 23 12.67 9.98 -1.46
C GLN A 23 12.83 8.46 -1.41
N ARG A 24 14.07 8.01 -1.58
CA ARG A 24 14.43 6.62 -1.41
C ARG A 24 14.87 6.38 0.03
N ILE A 25 14.07 5.67 0.81
CA ILE A 25 14.24 5.53 2.25
C ILE A 25 14.09 4.10 2.71
N SER A 26 15.05 3.61 3.49
CA SER A 26 14.94 2.29 4.12
C SER A 26 13.98 2.34 5.31
N ILE A 27 13.57 1.19 5.81
CA ILE A 27 12.81 1.09 7.08
C ILE A 27 13.56 1.81 8.22
N ALA A 28 14.88 1.69 8.29
CA ALA A 28 15.69 2.38 9.30
C ALA A 28 15.68 3.90 9.11
N GLY A 29 15.90 4.39 7.89
CA GLY A 29 15.86 5.83 7.60
C GLY A 29 14.48 6.44 7.88
N ALA A 30 13.40 5.69 7.62
CA ALA A 30 12.04 6.10 7.94
C ALA A 30 11.87 6.39 9.44
N LEU A 31 12.46 5.58 10.31
CA LEU A 31 12.41 5.76 11.76
C LEU A 31 13.19 6.97 12.25
N ASP A 32 14.26 7.32 11.54
CA ASP A 32 15.05 8.52 11.81
C ASP A 32 14.25 9.79 11.48
N GLU A 33 13.42 9.78 10.42
CA GLU A 33 12.52 10.91 10.10
C GLU A 33 11.48 11.17 11.20
N PHE A 34 11.03 10.11 11.87
CA PHE A 34 10.15 10.22 13.03
C PHE A 34 10.90 10.51 14.34
N GLY A 35 12.22 10.73 14.29
CA GLY A 35 13.05 11.12 15.43
C GLY A 35 13.14 10.07 16.53
N THR A 36 13.00 8.79 16.17
CA THR A 36 12.90 7.71 17.15
C THR A 36 14.27 7.26 17.62
N LYS A 37 14.44 7.05 18.93
CA LYS A 37 15.69 6.54 19.52
C LYS A 37 15.75 5.01 19.56
N LYS A 38 14.60 4.35 19.35
CA LYS A 38 14.38 2.91 19.51
C LYS A 38 14.05 2.23 18.19
N SER A 39 14.70 2.64 17.10
CA SER A 39 14.40 2.18 15.74
C SER A 39 14.37 0.64 15.63
N ALA A 40 15.37 -0.06 16.17
CA ALA A 40 15.42 -1.53 16.12
C ALA A 40 14.23 -2.22 16.81
N GLU A 41 13.79 -1.70 17.96
CA GLU A 41 12.64 -2.22 18.72
C GLU A 41 11.34 -2.00 17.93
N ILE A 42 11.15 -0.81 17.36
CA ILE A 42 9.97 -0.47 16.55
C ILE A 42 9.87 -1.38 15.31
N ILE A 43 10.99 -1.59 14.60
CA ILE A 43 11.04 -2.51 13.45
C ILE A 43 10.60 -3.91 13.87
N SER A 44 11.13 -4.40 14.99
CA SER A 44 10.78 -5.73 15.51
C SER A 44 9.29 -5.85 15.78
N GLN A 45 8.71 -4.86 16.47
CA GLN A 45 7.27 -4.85 16.81
C GLN A 45 6.36 -4.80 15.59
N ILE A 46 6.76 -4.09 14.52
CA ILE A 46 6.00 -4.05 13.27
C ILE A 46 6.09 -5.39 12.54
N ARG A 47 7.27 -6.01 12.47
CA ARG A 47 7.43 -7.34 11.87
C ARG A 47 6.62 -8.40 12.58
N VAL A 48 6.69 -8.41 13.92
CA VAL A 48 5.91 -9.34 14.75
C VAL A 48 4.43 -9.14 14.50
N GLY A 49 3.94 -7.90 14.54
CA GLY A 49 2.53 -7.61 14.27
C GLY A 49 2.08 -8.03 12.87
N SER A 50 2.89 -7.72 11.86
CA SER A 50 2.62 -8.14 10.47
C SER A 50 2.60 -9.67 10.32
N ALA A 51 3.48 -10.40 11.01
CA ALA A 51 3.55 -11.85 10.96
C ALA A 51 2.40 -12.52 11.73
N LEU A 52 1.96 -11.91 12.84
CA LEU A 52 0.87 -12.41 13.68
C LEU A 52 -0.53 -11.99 13.19
N GLY A 53 -0.62 -11.24 12.08
CA GLY A 53 -1.89 -10.79 11.52
C GLY A 53 -2.58 -9.71 12.36
N GLU A 54 -1.82 -8.95 13.15
CA GLU A 54 -2.34 -7.82 13.89
C GLU A 54 -2.77 -6.69 12.96
N THR A 55 -3.79 -5.93 13.37
CA THR A 55 -4.20 -4.73 12.67
C THR A 55 -3.16 -3.62 12.85
N ASN A 56 -3.07 -2.72 11.87
CA ASN A 56 -2.19 -1.56 11.97
C ASN A 56 -2.48 -0.70 13.22
N ASP A 57 -3.74 -0.67 13.68
CA ASP A 57 -4.13 0.03 14.90
C ASP A 57 -3.59 -0.66 16.17
N GLN A 58 -3.59 -1.99 16.22
CA GLN A 58 -3.00 -2.74 17.33
C GLN A 58 -1.49 -2.49 17.43
N ILE A 59 -0.80 -2.55 16.28
CA ILE A 59 0.64 -2.27 16.21
C ILE A 59 0.90 -0.81 16.60
N ALA A 60 0.19 0.16 16.04
CA ALA A 60 0.40 1.59 16.33
C ALA A 60 0.17 1.94 17.81
N LYS A 61 -0.85 1.34 18.45
CA LYS A 61 -1.08 1.49 19.90
C LYS A 61 0.09 0.97 20.71
N ARG A 62 0.66 -0.18 20.32
CA ARG A 62 1.84 -0.76 20.98
C ARG A 62 3.12 0.06 20.79
N LEU A 63 3.24 0.79 19.69
CA LEU A 63 4.43 1.62 19.41
C LEU A 63 4.39 3.00 20.08
N THR A 64 3.21 3.53 20.41
CA THR A 64 3.09 4.88 20.99
C THR A 64 3.92 5.07 22.27
N PRO A 65 4.04 4.08 23.18
CA PRO A 65 4.94 4.16 24.34
C PRO A 65 6.45 4.10 24.01
N LEU A 66 6.84 3.80 22.77
CA LEU A 66 8.24 3.61 22.33
C LEU A 66 8.85 4.85 21.66
N ASP A 67 8.60 6.03 22.22
CA ASP A 67 9.10 7.34 21.73
C ASP A 67 8.46 7.89 20.44
N ILE A 68 7.40 7.26 19.91
CA ILE A 68 6.58 7.90 18.86
C ILE A 68 5.53 8.80 19.53
N LYS A 69 5.86 10.09 19.63
CA LYS A 69 5.11 11.07 20.43
C LYS A 69 3.65 11.29 19.98
N GLN A 70 3.32 11.00 18.72
CA GLN A 70 1.99 11.24 18.17
C GLN A 70 1.38 9.95 17.60
N LYS A 71 0.12 9.69 17.96
CA LYS A 71 -0.65 8.55 17.44
C LYS A 71 -0.71 8.54 15.91
N ASP A 72 -0.84 9.73 15.30
CA ASP A 72 -0.86 9.88 13.85
C ASP A 72 0.46 9.47 13.20
N GLN A 73 1.58 9.88 13.78
CA GLN A 73 2.90 9.49 13.34
C GLN A 73 3.09 7.97 13.43
N ALA A 74 2.69 7.37 14.56
CA ALA A 74 2.74 5.92 14.75
C ALA A 74 1.88 5.20 13.70
N ALA A 75 0.65 5.67 13.46
CA ALA A 75 -0.22 5.10 12.44
C ALA A 75 0.37 5.27 11.03
N ALA A 76 0.97 6.42 10.71
CA ALA A 76 1.60 6.65 9.40
C ALA A 76 2.76 5.68 9.17
N LEU A 77 3.63 5.53 10.17
CA LEU A 77 4.76 4.64 10.15
C LEU A 77 4.33 3.19 9.97
N VAL A 78 3.42 2.70 10.82
CA VAL A 78 2.92 1.32 10.76
C VAL A 78 2.27 1.03 9.42
N ASN A 79 1.34 1.87 8.96
CA ASN A 79 0.68 1.65 7.66
C ASN A 79 1.68 1.55 6.52
N THR A 80 2.70 2.41 6.53
CA THR A 80 3.70 2.48 5.46
C THR A 80 4.62 1.26 5.50
N MET A 81 5.11 0.88 6.69
CA MET A 81 5.98 -0.29 6.84
C MET A 81 5.26 -1.60 6.56
N THR A 82 4.04 -1.78 7.08
CA THR A 82 3.24 -2.98 6.80
C THR A 82 2.94 -3.10 5.30
N ASN A 83 2.62 -1.98 4.63
CA ASN A 83 2.42 -1.99 3.17
C ASN A 83 3.72 -2.37 2.44
N HIS A 84 4.88 -1.83 2.83
CA HIS A 84 6.17 -2.16 2.22
C HIS A 84 6.51 -3.64 2.35
N ILE A 85 6.32 -4.21 3.54
CA ILE A 85 6.53 -5.64 3.81
C ILE A 85 5.60 -6.48 2.92
N ALA A 86 4.30 -6.18 2.93
CA ALA A 86 3.30 -6.92 2.16
C ALA A 86 3.54 -6.83 0.64
N SER A 87 3.89 -5.64 0.15
CA SER A 87 4.15 -5.40 -1.27
C SER A 87 5.44 -6.07 -1.72
N THR A 88 6.50 -6.01 -0.92
CA THR A 88 7.76 -6.73 -1.22
C THR A 88 7.52 -8.23 -1.25
N ALA A 89 6.83 -8.79 -0.24
CA ALA A 89 6.46 -10.20 -0.21
C ALA A 89 5.67 -10.62 -1.45
N ARG A 90 4.67 -9.83 -1.84
CA ARG A 90 3.85 -10.12 -3.02
C ARG A 90 4.72 -10.11 -4.28
N VAL A 91 5.52 -9.07 -4.49
CA VAL A 91 6.35 -8.92 -5.70
C VAL A 91 7.36 -10.07 -5.83
N GLU A 92 7.99 -10.51 -4.74
CA GLU A 92 8.92 -11.65 -4.78
C GLU A 92 8.24 -12.95 -5.22
N VAL A 93 7.00 -13.18 -4.80
CA VAL A 93 6.20 -14.31 -5.29
C VAL A 93 5.84 -14.13 -6.76
N LEU A 94 5.42 -12.93 -7.18
CA LEU A 94 5.04 -12.68 -8.57
C LEU A 94 6.23 -12.83 -9.54
N LYS A 95 7.44 -12.40 -9.15
CA LYS A 95 8.66 -12.58 -9.95
C LYS A 95 8.99 -14.05 -10.23
N GLN A 96 8.65 -14.96 -9.31
CA GLN A 96 8.85 -16.40 -9.50
C GLN A 96 7.83 -17.04 -10.47
N ASN A 97 6.86 -16.27 -10.96
CA ASN A 97 5.79 -16.70 -11.85
C ASN A 97 5.75 -15.82 -13.13
N ASP A 98 6.90 -15.33 -13.58
CA ASP A 98 7.02 -14.47 -14.77
C ASP A 98 6.72 -15.21 -16.09
N ASP A 99 6.76 -16.54 -16.06
CA ASP A 99 6.35 -17.46 -17.11
C ASP A 99 4.86 -17.36 -17.43
N ILE A 100 4.00 -17.02 -16.46
CA ILE A 100 2.54 -16.87 -16.65
C ILE A 100 2.01 -15.45 -16.46
N LEU A 101 2.82 -14.53 -15.91
CA LEU A 101 2.41 -13.15 -15.63
C LEU A 101 2.90 -12.15 -16.68
N LYS A 102 2.02 -11.23 -17.07
CA LYS A 102 2.30 -10.06 -17.91
C LYS A 102 2.89 -8.90 -17.10
N GLY A 103 2.61 -8.88 -15.80
CA GLY A 103 2.98 -7.80 -14.90
C GLY A 103 2.03 -7.73 -13.72
N MET A 104 1.92 -6.53 -13.15
CA MET A 104 1.13 -6.25 -11.95
C MET A 104 0.23 -5.06 -12.20
N ARG A 105 -1.01 -5.11 -11.73
CA ARG A 105 -1.94 -3.99 -11.79
C ARG A 105 -1.94 -3.25 -10.47
N ARG A 106 -1.85 -1.92 -10.54
CA ARG A 106 -2.01 -1.02 -9.40
C ARG A 106 -3.50 -0.87 -9.08
N ILE A 107 -3.88 -1.11 -7.82
CA ILE A 107 -5.26 -1.06 -7.33
C ILE A 107 -5.28 -0.12 -6.13
N ALA A 108 -5.78 1.09 -6.31
CA ALA A 108 -5.92 2.11 -5.26
C ALA A 108 -7.24 1.95 -4.50
N THR A 109 -7.27 2.01 -3.17
CA THR A 109 -8.54 1.95 -2.44
C THR A 109 -9.51 3.02 -2.92
N LEU A 110 -10.77 2.67 -3.12
CA LEU A 110 -11.81 3.62 -3.54
C LEU A 110 -12.35 4.33 -2.29
N ASP A 111 -11.70 5.39 -1.84
CA ASP A 111 -12.11 6.16 -0.66
C ASP A 111 -11.63 7.61 -0.70
N GLY A 112 -12.20 8.47 0.16
CA GLY A 112 -11.81 9.89 0.19
C GLY A 112 -10.42 10.20 0.78
N ARG A 113 -9.57 9.20 1.02
CA ARG A 113 -8.22 9.38 1.60
C ARG A 113 -7.11 8.94 0.64
N THR A 114 -7.48 8.45 -0.53
CA THR A 114 -6.53 8.03 -1.55
C THR A 114 -6.00 9.27 -2.27
N THR A 115 -4.67 9.36 -2.38
CA THR A 115 -3.99 10.55 -2.90
C THR A 115 -4.20 10.70 -4.40
N LEU A 116 -4.14 11.94 -4.90
CA LEU A 116 -4.21 12.24 -6.34
C LEU A 116 -3.21 11.40 -7.17
N PHE A 117 -2.01 11.16 -6.64
CA PHE A 117 -1.04 10.27 -7.27
C PHE A 117 -1.61 8.86 -7.44
N CYS A 118 -2.12 8.24 -6.37
CA CYS A 118 -2.69 6.89 -6.44
C CYS A 118 -3.96 6.82 -7.29
N ILE A 119 -4.78 7.89 -7.28
CA ILE A 119 -5.94 8.03 -8.16
C ILE A 119 -5.51 7.97 -9.63
N SER A 120 -4.48 8.73 -9.99
CA SER A 120 -4.02 8.84 -11.38
C SER A 120 -3.43 7.55 -11.96
N ILE A 121 -3.05 6.60 -11.11
CA ILE A 121 -2.40 5.36 -11.52
C ILE A 121 -3.26 4.11 -11.28
N ASP A 122 -4.47 4.24 -10.72
CA ASP A 122 -5.38 3.11 -10.50
C ASP A 122 -5.63 2.35 -11.82
N GLN A 123 -5.75 1.03 -11.73
CA GLN A 123 -5.92 0.08 -12.84
C GLN A 123 -4.77 0.01 -13.87
N THR A 124 -3.72 0.82 -13.75
CA THR A 124 -2.57 0.75 -14.67
C THR A 124 -1.71 -0.49 -14.40
N ILE A 125 -1.16 -1.06 -15.48
CA ILE A 125 -0.28 -2.24 -15.42
C ILE A 125 1.19 -1.79 -15.45
N ILE A 126 2.01 -2.40 -14.60
CA ILE A 126 3.46 -2.20 -14.52
C ILE A 126 4.18 -3.56 -14.67
N PRO A 127 5.44 -3.57 -15.13
CA PRO A 127 6.23 -4.80 -15.16
C PRO A 127 6.52 -5.32 -13.74
N LEU A 128 6.95 -6.58 -13.61
CA LEU A 128 7.20 -7.25 -12.33
C LEU A 128 8.34 -6.60 -11.51
N ASP A 129 9.24 -5.88 -12.17
CA ASP A 129 10.33 -5.09 -11.58
C ASP A 129 9.97 -3.60 -11.42
N GLY A 130 8.73 -3.22 -11.74
CA GLY A 130 8.23 -1.85 -11.62
C GLY A 130 8.18 -1.37 -10.16
N VAL A 131 8.14 -0.05 -9.99
CA VAL A 131 8.02 0.58 -8.66
C VAL A 131 6.75 0.10 -7.98
N ARG A 132 6.89 -0.40 -6.75
CA ARG A 132 5.82 -0.98 -5.94
C ARG A 132 5.44 -0.05 -4.79
N PRO A 133 4.22 -0.18 -4.21
CA PRO A 133 3.85 0.59 -3.04
C PRO A 133 4.66 0.17 -1.80
N PRO A 134 4.72 1.03 -0.77
CA PRO A 134 4.06 2.33 -0.67
C PRO A 134 4.70 3.39 -1.57
N TYR A 135 3.87 4.21 -2.24
CA TYR A 135 4.35 5.33 -3.05
C TYR A 135 4.44 6.64 -2.26
N HIS A 136 3.91 6.66 -1.05
CA HIS A 136 3.91 7.81 -0.15
C HIS A 136 3.52 7.32 1.25
N TRP A 137 3.67 8.18 2.25
CA TRP A 137 3.18 7.90 3.59
C TRP A 137 1.69 7.57 3.57
N ARG A 138 1.28 6.53 4.32
CA ARG A 138 -0.11 6.05 4.37
C ARG A 138 -0.68 5.65 3.01
N CYS A 139 0.16 5.12 2.11
CA CYS A 139 -0.29 4.63 0.80
C CYS A 139 -1.41 3.60 0.91
N ARG A 140 -2.48 3.82 0.11
CA ARG A 140 -3.68 2.98 0.03
C ARG A 140 -3.75 2.18 -1.28
N THR A 141 -2.61 1.94 -1.92
CA THR A 141 -2.53 1.18 -3.17
C THR A 141 -1.89 -0.17 -2.93
N THR A 142 -2.45 -1.19 -3.56
CA THR A 142 -1.94 -2.56 -3.60
C THR A 142 -1.62 -2.97 -5.04
N LEU A 143 -0.93 -4.09 -5.18
CA LEU A 143 -0.67 -4.74 -6.47
C LEU A 143 -1.45 -6.04 -6.57
N ILE A 144 -1.96 -6.34 -7.75
CA ILE A 144 -2.52 -7.66 -8.09
C ILE A 144 -1.81 -8.21 -9.33
N PRO A 145 -1.63 -9.54 -9.46
CA PRO A 145 -1.07 -10.14 -10.67
C PRO A 145 -1.94 -9.89 -11.89
N VAL A 146 -1.31 -9.79 -13.06
CA VAL A 146 -1.98 -9.81 -14.36
C VAL A 146 -1.44 -10.99 -15.14
N LEU A 147 -2.32 -11.93 -15.47
CA LEU A 147 -1.99 -13.08 -16.32
C LEU A 147 -1.64 -12.63 -17.74
N LYS A 148 -0.78 -13.39 -18.42
CA LYS A 148 -0.60 -13.28 -19.87
C LYS A 148 -1.91 -13.62 -20.58
N ASP A 149 -2.09 -13.08 -21.78
CA ASP A 149 -3.38 -13.08 -22.47
C ASP A 149 -3.87 -14.52 -22.77
N GLU A 150 -2.97 -15.48 -23.02
CA GLU A 150 -3.28 -16.90 -23.21
C GLU A 150 -3.82 -17.62 -21.95
N TYR A 151 -3.54 -17.08 -20.76
CA TYR A 151 -4.03 -17.59 -19.48
C TYR A 151 -5.17 -16.76 -18.88
N ALA A 152 -5.43 -15.58 -19.44
CA ALA A 152 -6.38 -14.64 -18.92
C ALA A 152 -7.81 -15.21 -18.94
N ARG A 153 -8.51 -15.09 -17.82
CA ARG A 153 -9.94 -15.42 -17.70
C ARG A 153 -10.65 -14.32 -16.96
N ASP A 154 -11.86 -14.00 -17.40
CA ASP A 154 -12.73 -13.12 -16.63
C ASP A 154 -13.20 -13.86 -15.36
N ILE A 155 -13.37 -13.11 -14.28
CA ILE A 155 -13.96 -13.61 -13.04
C ILE A 155 -15.29 -12.85 -12.88
N PRO A 156 -16.40 -13.42 -13.40
CA PRO A 156 -17.71 -12.79 -13.31
C PRO A 156 -18.07 -12.47 -11.87
N GLY A 157 -18.62 -11.28 -11.65
CA GLY A 157 -19.03 -10.85 -10.30
C GLY A 157 -17.90 -10.53 -9.34
N SER A 158 -16.64 -10.46 -9.79
CA SER A 158 -15.54 -10.00 -8.93
C SER A 158 -15.75 -8.56 -8.47
N THR A 159 -15.52 -8.30 -7.19
CA THR A 159 -15.73 -6.99 -6.56
C THR A 159 -14.46 -6.43 -5.94
N ARG A 160 -14.49 -5.12 -5.65
CA ARG A 160 -13.53 -4.43 -4.79
C ARG A 160 -14.30 -3.54 -3.81
N PRO A 161 -13.79 -3.35 -2.58
CA PRO A 161 -14.44 -2.46 -1.61
C PRO A 161 -14.30 -1.00 -2.03
N SER A 162 -15.32 -0.20 -1.72
CA SER A 162 -15.28 1.27 -1.73
C SER A 162 -15.89 1.85 -0.46
N VAL A 163 -15.49 3.08 -0.15
CA VAL A 163 -15.99 3.88 0.97
C VAL A 163 -16.34 5.26 0.43
N GLY A 164 -17.61 5.44 0.08
CA GLY A 164 -18.20 6.72 -0.31
C GLY A 164 -18.75 7.50 0.88
N PRO A 165 -19.45 8.62 0.63
CA PRO A 165 -20.11 9.38 1.70
C PRO A 165 -21.21 8.58 2.41
N ASP A 166 -21.85 7.65 1.70
CA ASP A 166 -22.92 6.78 2.23
C ASP A 166 -22.39 5.53 2.94
N GLY A 167 -21.06 5.40 3.07
CA GLY A 167 -20.40 4.32 3.78
C GLY A 167 -19.77 3.27 2.87
N VAL A 168 -19.69 2.04 3.38
CA VAL A 168 -18.96 0.94 2.75
C VAL A 168 -19.85 0.19 1.78
N GLU A 169 -19.34 -0.07 0.57
CA GLU A 169 -20.01 -0.86 -0.44
C GLU A 169 -19.02 -1.77 -1.19
N GLN A 170 -19.56 -2.71 -1.98
CA GLN A 170 -18.79 -3.52 -2.93
C GLN A 170 -19.17 -3.10 -4.34
N VAL A 171 -18.17 -2.69 -5.12
CA VAL A 171 -18.35 -2.34 -6.54
C VAL A 171 -17.63 -3.34 -7.42
N SER A 172 -17.92 -3.36 -8.71
CA SER A 172 -17.18 -4.18 -9.67
C SER A 172 -15.67 -3.95 -9.54
N SER A 173 -14.88 -5.03 -9.57
CA SER A 173 -13.41 -4.99 -9.56
C SER A 173 -12.83 -4.20 -10.74
N LYS A 174 -13.62 -4.06 -11.83
CA LYS A 174 -13.28 -3.31 -13.04
C LYS A 174 -13.50 -1.80 -12.89
N THR A 175 -14.26 -1.36 -11.88
CA THR A 175 -14.47 0.07 -11.62
C THR A 175 -13.14 0.72 -11.30
N SER A 176 -12.73 1.69 -12.10
CA SER A 176 -11.58 2.55 -11.82
C SER A 176 -11.92 3.62 -10.78
N TYR A 177 -10.90 4.19 -10.15
CA TYR A 177 -11.10 5.29 -9.21
C TYR A 177 -11.83 6.48 -9.85
N GLY A 178 -11.45 6.87 -11.07
CA GLY A 178 -12.09 7.99 -11.77
C GLY A 178 -13.58 7.74 -12.04
N GLU A 179 -13.94 6.55 -12.51
CA GLU A 179 -15.34 6.18 -12.72
C GLU A 179 -16.14 6.12 -11.41
N TRP A 180 -15.53 5.63 -10.34
CA TRP A 180 -16.15 5.60 -9.02
C TRP A 180 -16.37 7.00 -8.46
N LEU A 181 -15.36 7.87 -8.52
CA LEU A 181 -15.41 9.24 -8.01
C LEU A 181 -16.43 10.09 -8.77
N ALA A 182 -16.52 9.95 -10.11
CA ALA A 182 -17.45 10.70 -10.94
C ALA A 182 -18.93 10.46 -10.59
N ARG A 183 -19.24 9.36 -9.90
CA ARG A 183 -20.60 9.03 -9.44
C ARG A 183 -20.93 9.57 -8.05
N GLN A 184 -19.93 10.07 -7.31
CA GLN A 184 -20.12 10.59 -5.96
C GLN A 184 -20.75 11.99 -6.01
N PRO A 185 -21.38 12.46 -4.92
CA PRO A 185 -21.86 13.84 -4.81
C PRO A 185 -20.74 14.86 -5.10
N ALA A 186 -21.09 15.98 -5.73
CA ALA A 186 -20.11 16.99 -6.13
C ALA A 186 -19.27 17.53 -4.95
N SER A 187 -19.87 17.64 -3.75
CA SER A 187 -19.14 18.02 -2.53
C SER A 187 -18.03 17.02 -2.19
N PHE A 188 -18.32 15.73 -2.25
CA PHE A 188 -17.33 14.69 -2.00
C PHE A 188 -16.24 14.67 -3.07
N GLN A 189 -16.59 14.90 -4.33
CA GLN A 189 -15.59 15.03 -5.40
C GLN A 189 -14.62 16.18 -5.13
N SER A 190 -15.13 17.36 -4.74
CA SER A 190 -14.30 18.51 -4.36
C SER A 190 -13.41 18.19 -3.16
N ASP A 191 -13.95 17.57 -2.11
CA ASP A 191 -13.17 17.21 -0.91
C ASP A 191 -12.01 16.25 -1.23
N VAL A 192 -12.21 15.32 -2.16
CA VAL A 192 -11.17 14.36 -2.60
C VAL A 192 -10.13 15.00 -3.50
N LEU A 193 -10.54 15.92 -4.38
CA LEU A 193 -9.66 16.51 -5.39
C LEU A 193 -8.87 17.72 -4.86
N GLY A 194 -9.36 18.37 -3.80
CA GLY A 194 -8.75 19.55 -3.18
C GLY A 194 -9.25 20.85 -3.79
#